data_AF-A0A820S6E4-F1
#
_entry.id   AF-A0A820S6E4-F1
#
_cell.length_a   1.000
_cell.length_b   1.000
_cell.length_c   1.000
_cell.angle_alpha   90.00
_cell.angle_beta   90.00
_cell.angle_gamma   90.00
#
_symmetry.space_group_name_H-M   'P 1'
#
loop_
_entity.id
_entity.type
_entity.pdbx_description
1 polymer ?
#
loop_
_entity_poly.entity_id
_entity_poly.type
_entity_poly.pdbx_seq_one_letter_code
_entity_poly.pdbx_strand_id
1 'polypeptide(L)'
;IYFPLNTKQFFPKIDMIKPKAIFVFIHGGFWQALSTHENGYMAKTMSDAQILTVVIGYPLAPEATIEDIVTCIEKSFVKFLQWAKDLSAKVYICGHSAGAHLASTLLAINWKTKYNVEPEIFGGFFLISGIYNLTPLVPT
;
A
#
# COMPACT_ATOMS: atom_id res chain seq x y z
N ILE A 1 -7.40 -5.22 -7.38
CA ILE A 1 -6.28 -5.57 -8.28
C ILE A 1 -5.07 -5.90 -7.41
N TYR A 2 -4.41 -7.02 -7.71
CA TYR A 2 -3.31 -7.59 -6.94
C TYR A 2 -1.95 -7.16 -7.54
N PHE A 3 -1.00 -6.71 -6.70
CA PHE A 3 0.36 -6.32 -7.12
C PHE A 3 1.45 -7.16 -6.44
N PRO A 4 1.75 -8.37 -6.93
CA PRO A 4 2.93 -9.14 -6.54
C PRO A 4 4.21 -8.63 -7.21
N LEU A 5 5.33 -8.89 -6.53
CA LEU A 5 6.70 -8.58 -6.96
C LEU A 5 7.19 -9.33 -8.21
N ASN A 6 6.50 -10.39 -8.67
CA ASN A 6 7.09 -11.33 -9.65
C ASN A 6 6.25 -11.74 -10.86
N THR A 7 5.20 -10.99 -11.23
CA THR A 7 4.50 -11.28 -12.50
C THR A 7 4.29 -10.02 -13.31
N LYS A 8 4.54 -10.16 -14.63
CA LYS A 8 4.15 -9.21 -15.67
C LYS A 8 2.88 -8.47 -15.27
N GLN A 9 3.05 -7.18 -15.09
CA GLN A 9 2.08 -6.19 -14.66
C GLN A 9 0.75 -6.37 -15.43
N PHE A 10 -0.20 -7.09 -14.85
CA PHE A 10 -1.58 -7.06 -15.32
C PHE A 10 -2.28 -5.94 -14.57
N PHE A 11 -2.06 -4.71 -15.03
CA PHE A 11 -3.10 -3.72 -14.86
C PHE A 11 -4.21 -4.12 -15.84
N PRO A 12 -5.38 -4.60 -15.37
CA PRO A 12 -6.50 -4.76 -16.29
C PRO A 12 -6.72 -3.42 -16.99
N LYS A 13 -6.99 -3.46 -18.30
CA LYS A 13 -7.69 -2.35 -18.94
C LYS A 13 -9.01 -2.23 -18.19
N ILE A 14 -9.08 -1.26 -17.30
CA ILE A 14 -10.31 -0.96 -16.59
C ILE A 14 -11.19 -0.27 -17.62
N ASP A 15 -12.04 -1.02 -18.32
CA ASP A 15 -13.15 -0.47 -19.12
C ASP A 15 -14.28 0.09 -18.21
N MET A 16 -13.96 0.43 -16.96
CA MET A 16 -14.90 0.97 -15.99
C MET A 16 -14.70 2.48 -15.84
N ILE A 17 -15.84 3.17 -15.84
CA ILE A 17 -16.09 4.49 -15.26
C ILE A 17 -15.11 4.75 -14.11
N LYS A 18 -14.40 5.89 -14.17
CA LYS A 18 -13.42 6.34 -13.17
C LYS A 18 -13.90 6.01 -11.74
N PRO A 19 -13.09 5.31 -10.92
CA PRO A 19 -13.52 4.93 -9.57
C PRO A 19 -13.75 6.18 -8.71
N LYS A 20 -14.67 6.11 -7.73
CA LYS A 20 -14.91 7.21 -6.79
C LYS A 20 -13.71 7.48 -5.89
N ALA A 21 -12.99 6.42 -5.53
CA ALA A 21 -11.77 6.45 -4.74
C ALA A 21 -10.92 5.20 -5.02
N ILE A 22 -9.66 5.27 -4.61
CA ILE A 22 -8.75 4.12 -4.59
C ILE A 22 -8.38 3.82 -3.15
N PHE A 23 -8.52 2.56 -2.74
CA PHE A 23 -8.17 2.09 -1.42
C PHE A 23 -6.95 1.15 -1.51
N VAL A 24 -5.82 1.60 -1.00
CA VAL A 24 -4.55 0.87 -0.98
C VAL A 24 -4.41 0.20 0.38
N PHE A 25 -4.20 -1.12 0.41
CA PHE A 25 -4.02 -1.89 1.62
C PHE A 25 -2.60 -2.50 1.71
N ILE A 26 -2.01 -2.41 2.90
CA ILE A 26 -0.73 -3.02 3.28
C ILE A 26 -0.99 -3.98 4.44
N HIS A 27 -0.67 -5.26 4.25
CA HIS A 27 -0.95 -6.29 5.24
C HIS A 27 0.00 -6.23 6.45
N GLY A 28 -0.35 -6.95 7.52
CA GLY A 28 0.47 -7.12 8.72
C GLY A 28 1.37 -8.35 8.64
N GLY A 29 1.51 -9.06 9.76
CA GLY A 29 2.30 -10.31 9.82
C GLY A 29 3.73 -10.11 10.30
N PHE A 30 3.97 -9.08 11.13
CA PHE A 30 5.25 -8.85 11.80
C PHE A 30 6.46 -8.82 10.84
N TRP A 31 6.25 -8.30 9.63
CA TRP A 31 7.21 -8.27 8.52
C TRP A 31 7.73 -9.65 8.06
N GLN A 32 7.24 -10.74 8.65
CA GLN A 32 7.75 -12.10 8.47
C GLN A 32 6.73 -13.05 7.85
N ALA A 33 5.46 -12.64 7.76
CA ALA A 33 4.37 -13.52 7.37
C ALA A 33 3.27 -12.79 6.59
N LEU A 34 2.32 -13.61 6.13
CA LEU A 34 1.16 -13.27 5.30
C LEU A 34 1.52 -12.88 3.88
N SER A 35 0.49 -12.89 3.05
CA SER A 35 0.58 -12.43 1.69
C SER A 35 -0.64 -11.61 1.30
N THR A 36 -0.48 -10.88 0.23
CA THR A 36 -1.56 -10.28 -0.55
C THR A 36 -2.68 -11.23 -0.97
N HIS A 37 -2.45 -12.54 -1.08
CA HIS A 37 -3.49 -13.51 -1.43
C HIS A 37 -4.51 -13.70 -0.30
N GLU A 38 -4.08 -13.50 0.94
CA GLU A 38 -4.90 -13.69 2.14
C GLU A 38 -5.58 -12.40 2.58
N ASN A 39 -5.28 -11.26 1.94
CA ASN A 39 -5.66 -9.92 2.38
C ASN A 39 -6.60 -9.18 1.39
N GLY A 40 -7.27 -9.92 0.51
CA GLY A 40 -8.24 -9.38 -0.45
C GLY A 40 -9.68 -9.25 0.05
N TYR A 41 -9.96 -9.54 1.32
CA TYR A 41 -11.33 -9.68 1.86
C TYR A 41 -12.21 -8.44 1.70
N MET A 42 -11.64 -7.22 1.64
CA MET A 42 -12.40 -5.97 1.45
C MET A 42 -12.76 -5.70 -0.02
N ALA A 43 -12.16 -6.40 -0.98
CA ALA A 43 -12.25 -6.05 -2.39
C ALA A 43 -13.69 -6.07 -2.92
N LYS A 44 -14.51 -7.03 -2.46
CA LYS A 44 -15.92 -7.12 -2.87
C LYS A 44 -16.73 -5.92 -2.38
N THR A 45 -16.68 -5.63 -1.07
CA THR A 45 -17.41 -4.52 -0.46
C THR A 45 -16.99 -3.17 -1.05
N MET A 46 -15.69 -2.98 -1.29
CA MET A 46 -15.17 -1.76 -1.92
C MET A 46 -15.62 -1.63 -3.37
N SER A 47 -15.59 -2.74 -4.13
CA SER A 47 -16.08 -2.76 -5.52
C SER A 47 -17.56 -2.39 -5.60
N ASP A 48 -18.40 -2.90 -4.70
CA ASP A 48 -19.83 -2.55 -4.64
C ASP A 48 -20.04 -1.05 -4.38
N ALA A 49 -19.10 -0.40 -3.68
CA ALA A 49 -19.07 1.04 -3.45
C ALA A 49 -18.38 1.86 -4.56
N GLN A 50 -17.99 1.22 -5.68
CA GLN A 50 -17.21 1.82 -6.78
C GLN A 50 -15.83 2.35 -6.33
N ILE A 51 -15.24 1.69 -5.35
CA ILE A 51 -13.88 1.96 -4.85
C ILE A 51 -12.94 0.90 -5.43
N LEU A 52 -11.86 1.35 -6.04
CA LEU A 52 -10.83 0.45 -6.53
C LEU A 52 -9.93 0.00 -5.38
N THR A 53 -9.93 -1.30 -5.05
CA THR A 53 -8.99 -1.85 -4.06
C THR A 53 -7.68 -2.29 -4.70
N VAL A 54 -6.58 -1.86 -4.08
CA VAL A 54 -5.20 -2.14 -4.43
C VAL A 54 -4.52 -2.76 -3.21
N VAL A 55 -3.86 -3.91 -3.37
CA VAL A 55 -3.08 -4.51 -2.28
C VAL A 55 -1.61 -4.54 -2.70
N ILE A 56 -0.74 -3.95 -1.89
CA ILE A 56 0.71 -3.88 -2.14
C ILE A 56 1.39 -5.00 -1.36
N GLY A 57 2.13 -5.86 -2.07
CA GLY A 57 3.00 -6.87 -1.47
C GLY A 57 4.41 -6.34 -1.23
N TYR A 58 5.12 -6.99 -0.32
CA TYR A 58 6.52 -6.69 0.03
C TYR A 58 7.26 -7.99 0.39
N PRO A 59 8.61 -8.04 0.29
CA PRO A 59 9.38 -9.21 0.73
C PRO A 59 9.30 -9.38 2.24
N LEU A 60 9.63 -10.56 2.76
CA LEU A 60 9.52 -10.85 4.18
C LEU A 60 10.90 -10.97 4.83
N ALA A 61 10.96 -10.68 6.13
CA ALA A 61 12.09 -10.99 6.98
C ALA A 61 12.09 -12.51 7.33
N PRO A 62 13.27 -13.12 7.57
CA PRO A 62 14.59 -12.48 7.63
C PRO A 62 15.27 -12.27 6.27
N GLU A 63 14.70 -12.73 5.16
CA GLU A 63 15.31 -12.62 3.83
C GLU A 63 15.45 -11.18 3.33
N ALA A 64 14.60 -10.28 3.81
CA ALA A 64 14.70 -8.83 3.62
C ALA A 64 14.75 -8.11 4.97
N THR A 65 15.61 -7.08 5.05
CA THR A 65 15.65 -6.19 6.22
C THR A 65 14.39 -5.31 6.26
N ILE A 66 14.08 -4.72 7.43
CA ILE A 66 12.94 -3.79 7.52
C ILE A 66 13.17 -2.57 6.62
N GLU A 67 14.41 -2.12 6.47
CA GLU A 67 14.82 -1.07 5.54
C GLU A 67 14.56 -1.46 4.08
N ASP A 68 14.84 -2.71 3.69
CA ASP A 68 14.52 -3.23 2.36
C ASP A 68 13.00 -3.24 2.12
N ILE A 69 12.23 -3.66 3.12
CA ILE A 69 10.76 -3.70 3.07
C ILE A 69 10.19 -2.29 2.91
N VAL A 70 10.64 -1.33 3.71
CA VAL A 70 10.22 0.08 3.62
C VAL A 70 10.55 0.64 2.24
N THR A 71 11.76 0.37 1.73
CA THR A 71 12.18 0.79 0.38
C THR A 71 11.32 0.15 -0.70
N CYS A 72 10.95 -1.12 -0.54
CA CYS A 72 10.07 -1.84 -1.46
C CYS A 72 8.66 -1.23 -1.48
N ILE A 73 8.09 -0.92 -0.32
CA ILE A 73 6.78 -0.26 -0.20
C ILE A 73 6.79 1.09 -0.89
N GLU A 74 7.79 1.93 -0.63
CA GLU A 74 7.91 3.25 -1.26
C GLU A 74 7.97 3.13 -2.80
N LYS A 75 8.88 2.31 -3.32
CA LYS A 75 9.03 2.11 -4.77
C LYS A 75 7.76 1.54 -5.43
N SER A 76 7.09 0.61 -4.75
CA SER A 76 5.85 0.01 -5.26
C SER A 76 4.72 1.03 -5.28
N PHE A 77 4.62 1.86 -4.24
CA PHE A 77 3.62 2.91 -4.16
C PHE A 77 3.84 4.00 -5.21
N VAL A 78 5.09 4.41 -5.48
CA VAL A 78 5.42 5.34 -6.57
C VAL A 78 4.98 4.79 -7.93
N LYS A 79 5.26 3.52 -8.23
CA LYS A 79 4.82 2.88 -9.47
C LYS A 79 3.30 2.82 -9.57
N PHE A 80 2.62 2.56 -8.46
CA PHE A 80 1.16 2.60 -8.38
C PHE A 80 0.62 4.01 -8.69
N LEU A 81 1.18 5.06 -8.09
CA LEU A 81 0.75 6.44 -8.34
C LEU A 81 0.92 6.84 -9.81
N GLN A 82 2.02 6.42 -10.44
CA GLN A 82 2.25 6.64 -11.87
C GLN A 82 1.17 5.98 -12.73
N TRP A 83 0.81 4.74 -12.42
CA TRP A 83 -0.26 4.03 -13.11
C TRP A 83 -1.64 4.64 -12.85
N ALA A 84 -1.91 5.07 -11.61
CA ALA A 84 -3.21 5.60 -11.20
C ALA A 84 -3.45 7.05 -11.64
N LYS A 85 -2.46 7.72 -12.24
CA LYS A 85 -2.52 9.14 -12.63
C LYS A 85 -3.77 9.47 -13.46
N ASP A 86 -4.15 8.60 -14.39
CA ASP A 86 -5.25 8.83 -15.31
C ASP A 86 -6.64 8.55 -14.70
N LEU A 87 -6.68 7.92 -13.52
CA LEU A 87 -7.92 7.60 -12.82
C LEU A 87 -8.53 8.84 -12.14
N SER A 88 -7.73 9.87 -11.85
CA SER A 88 -8.15 11.14 -11.23
C SER A 88 -8.94 10.96 -9.90
N ALA A 89 -8.69 9.86 -9.18
CA ALA A 89 -9.39 9.52 -7.94
C ALA A 89 -8.50 9.76 -6.71
N LYS A 90 -9.10 10.12 -5.57
CA LYS A 90 -8.38 10.22 -4.29
C LYS A 90 -7.88 8.84 -3.85
N VAL A 91 -6.69 8.81 -3.27
CA VAL A 91 -6.04 7.61 -2.75
C VAL A 91 -6.13 7.59 -1.23
N TYR A 92 -6.71 6.52 -0.70
CA TYR A 92 -6.77 6.23 0.73
C TYR A 92 -5.85 5.05 1.03
N ILE A 93 -5.03 5.17 2.06
CA ILE A 93 -4.01 4.17 2.40
C ILE A 93 -4.35 3.56 3.74
N CYS A 94 -4.38 2.23 3.81
CA CYS A 94 -4.69 1.50 5.02
C CYS A 94 -3.60 0.47 5.29
N GLY A 95 -3.14 0.41 6.53
CA GLY A 95 -2.25 -0.61 7.01
C GLY A 95 -2.76 -1.23 8.30
N HIS A 96 -2.50 -2.52 8.51
CA HIS A 96 -2.82 -3.21 9.75
C HIS A 96 -1.53 -3.76 10.41
N SER A 97 -1.35 -3.53 11.71
CA SER A 97 -0.18 -4.02 12.47
C SER A 97 1.15 -3.58 11.83
N ALA A 98 2.01 -4.51 11.44
CA ALA A 98 3.23 -4.22 10.67
C ALA A 98 2.96 -3.44 9.38
N GLY A 99 1.79 -3.61 8.75
CA GLY A 99 1.38 -2.82 7.60
C GLY A 99 1.02 -1.38 7.94
N ALA A 100 0.51 -1.12 9.15
CA ALA A 100 0.27 0.24 9.63
C ALA A 100 1.58 0.99 9.85
N HIS A 101 2.61 0.29 10.33
CA HIS A 101 3.98 0.83 10.35
C HIS A 101 4.43 1.21 8.93
N LEU A 102 4.28 0.32 7.95
CA LEU A 102 4.68 0.59 6.55
C LEU A 102 3.84 1.71 5.90
N ALA A 103 2.54 1.80 6.20
CA ALA A 103 1.71 2.91 5.75
C ALA A 103 2.16 4.25 6.38
N SER A 104 2.62 4.23 7.63
CA SER A 104 3.15 5.43 8.29
C SER A 104 4.44 5.94 7.67
N THR A 105 5.28 5.06 7.10
CA THR A 105 6.49 5.50 6.39
C THR A 105 6.14 6.25 5.11
N LEU A 106 5.07 5.85 4.41
CA LEU A 106 4.54 6.60 3.26
C LEU A 106 3.97 7.96 3.67
N LEU A 107 3.33 8.05 4.83
CA LEU A 107 2.80 9.30 5.39
C LEU A 107 3.95 10.29 5.71
N ALA A 108 5.10 9.79 6.14
CA ALA A 108 6.25 10.62 6.51
C ALA A 108 7.01 11.22 5.30
N ILE A 109 6.72 10.78 4.07
CA ILE A 109 7.38 11.29 2.86
C ILE A 109 6.84 12.68 2.51
N ASN A 110 7.74 13.62 2.25
CA ASN A 110 7.39 14.86 1.57
C ASN A 110 7.23 14.59 0.07
N TRP A 111 6.00 14.22 -0.33
CA TRP A 111 5.67 13.79 -1.69
C TRP A 111 5.91 14.87 -2.74
N LYS A 112 5.70 16.14 -2.39
CA LYS A 112 5.90 17.27 -3.30
C LYS A 112 7.38 17.44 -3.64
N THR A 113 8.25 17.45 -2.64
CA THR A 113 9.69 17.69 -2.88
C THR A 113 10.41 16.44 -3.40
N LYS A 114 10.05 15.25 -2.93
CA LYS A 114 10.73 14.00 -3.31
C LYS A 114 10.29 13.46 -4.68
N TYR A 115 9.01 13.59 -5.02
CA TYR A 115 8.43 12.95 -6.21
C TYR A 115 7.57 13.86 -7.08
N ASN A 116 7.45 15.16 -6.75
CA ASN A 116 6.54 16.10 -7.42
C ASN A 116 5.09 15.60 -7.48
N VAL A 117 4.64 14.93 -6.41
CA VAL A 117 3.25 14.51 -6.25
C VAL A 117 2.57 15.48 -5.28
N GLU A 118 1.46 16.07 -5.71
CA GLU A 118 0.65 16.95 -4.87
C GLU A 118 -0.03 16.14 -3.74
N PRO A 119 0.21 16.47 -2.46
CA PRO A 119 -0.33 15.72 -1.32
C PRO A 119 -1.85 15.62 -1.29
N GLU A 120 -2.56 16.53 -1.97
CA GLU A 120 -4.00 16.55 -2.10
C GLU A 120 -4.54 15.26 -2.73
N ILE A 121 -3.75 14.51 -3.50
CA ILE A 121 -4.18 13.21 -4.03
C ILE A 121 -4.56 12.23 -2.91
N PHE A 122 -3.96 12.37 -1.72
CA PHE A 122 -4.22 11.51 -0.58
C PHE A 122 -5.49 11.95 0.16
N GLY A 123 -6.50 11.09 0.18
CA GLY A 123 -7.75 11.31 0.89
C GLY A 123 -7.69 10.97 2.38
N GLY A 124 -6.72 10.15 2.80
CA GLY A 124 -6.50 9.81 4.21
C GLY A 124 -5.66 8.55 4.41
N PHE A 125 -5.22 8.37 5.66
CA PHE A 125 -4.47 7.21 6.13
C PHE A 125 -5.21 6.53 7.29
N PHE A 126 -5.33 5.20 7.23
CA PHE A 126 -5.92 4.36 8.27
C PHE A 126 -4.85 3.43 8.83
N LEU A 127 -4.33 3.76 10.02
CA LEU A 127 -3.22 3.06 10.65
C LEU A 127 -3.73 2.16 11.80
N ILE A 128 -4.17 0.96 11.46
CA ILE A 128 -4.91 0.09 12.38
C ILE A 128 -3.93 -0.75 13.21
N SER A 129 -3.98 -0.56 14.53
CA SER A 129 -3.20 -1.37 15.51
C SER A 129 -1.70 -1.40 15.21
N GLY A 130 -1.15 -0.27 14.75
CA GLY A 130 0.25 -0.18 14.32
C GLY A 130 1.27 -0.14 15.46
N ILE A 131 2.49 -0.55 15.12
CA ILE A 131 3.67 -0.48 15.98
C ILE A 131 4.64 0.53 15.35
N TYR A 132 4.96 1.61 16.05
CA TYR A 132 5.77 2.71 15.49
C TYR A 132 7.13 2.88 16.17
N ASN A 133 7.33 2.26 17.33
CA ASN A 133 8.62 2.18 18.00
C ASN A 133 9.12 0.73 17.91
N LEU A 134 10.08 0.48 17.03
CA LEU A 134 10.65 -0.84 16.81
C LEU A 134 11.82 -1.16 17.74
N THR A 135 12.38 -0.16 18.43
CA THR A 135 13.54 -0.36 19.33
C THR A 135 13.34 -1.50 20.34
N PRO A 136 12.16 -1.68 20.96
CA PRO A 136 11.94 -2.79 21.90
C PRO A 136 11.92 -4.19 21.25
N LEU A 137 11.78 -4.28 19.92
CA LEU A 137 11.68 -5.52 19.16
C LEU A 137 13.01 -5.96 18.55
N VAL A 138 14.05 -5.12 18.58
CA VAL A 138 15.39 -5.48 18.09
C VAL A 138 15.97 -6.75 18.74
N PRO A 139 15.75 -7.04 20.05
CA PRO A 139 16.33 -8.23 20.67
C PRO A 139 15.46 -9.51 20.57
N THR A 140 14.27 -9.44 19.96
CA THR A 140 13.35 -10.58 19.85
C THR A 140 13.61 -11.37 18.57
#